data_AF-A0A7C0VGC0-F1
#
_entry.id   AF-A0A7C0VGC0-F1
#
_cell.length_a   1.000
_cell.length_b   1.000
_cell.length_c   1.000
_cell.angle_alpha   90.00
_cell.angle_beta   90.00
_cell.angle_gamma   90.00
#
_symmetry.space_group_name_H-M   'P 1'
#
loop_
_entity.id
_entity.type
_entity.pdbx_description
1 polymer ?
#
loop_
_entity_poly.entity_id
_entity_poly.type
_entity_poly.pdbx_seq_one_letter_code
_entity_poly.pdbx_strand_id
1 'polypeptide(L)'
;MTVKREEFASRWGIILAGLGMAVGTGNMWRFPRIVAQYGSGAFMLVWIFFLFLWGIPLLVIEMSIGKKTRKGVIGSFVELMSEK
;
A
#
# COMPACT_ATOMS: atom_id res chain seq x y z
N MET A 1 -15.91 -14.61 -25.82
CA MET A 1 -14.63 -15.16 -25.29
C MET A 1 -14.57 -14.81 -23.81
N THR A 2 -14.63 -15.79 -22.93
CA THR A 2 -14.47 -15.55 -21.48
C THR A 2 -13.00 -15.33 -21.19
N VAL A 3 -12.57 -14.06 -21.11
CA VAL A 3 -11.19 -13.72 -20.77
C VAL A 3 -10.95 -14.15 -19.32
N LYS A 4 -10.28 -15.29 -19.15
CA LYS A 4 -9.85 -15.77 -17.83
C LYS A 4 -8.79 -14.78 -17.33
N ARG A 5 -9.03 -14.14 -16.19
CA ARG A 5 -8.06 -13.20 -15.59
C ARG A 5 -6.83 -13.99 -15.16
N GLU A 6 -5.66 -13.46 -15.52
CA GLU A 6 -4.37 -13.92 -15.01
C GLU A 6 -4.38 -13.81 -13.47
N GLU A 7 -4.10 -14.91 -12.79
CA GLU A 7 -3.98 -14.95 -11.33
C GLU A 7 -2.53 -15.29 -10.95
N PHE A 8 -2.05 -14.71 -9.85
CA PHE A 8 -0.73 -15.05 -9.36
C PHE A 8 -0.67 -16.52 -8.90
N ALA A 9 0.33 -17.25 -9.37
CA ALA A 9 0.53 -18.66 -9.07
C ALA A 9 0.79 -18.95 -7.58
N SER A 10 1.30 -17.97 -6.82
CA SER A 10 1.64 -18.15 -5.40
C SER A 10 1.37 -16.89 -4.57
N ARG A 11 0.91 -17.10 -3.32
CA ARG A 11 0.74 -16.04 -2.32
C ARG A 11 2.05 -15.30 -2.04
N TRP A 12 3.17 -16.03 -2.05
CA TRP A 12 4.50 -15.44 -1.91
C TRP A 12 4.84 -14.51 -3.08
N GLY A 13 4.40 -14.86 -4.30
CA GLY A 13 4.58 -14.00 -5.47
C GLY A 13 3.87 -12.65 -5.31
N ILE A 14 2.65 -12.65 -4.77
CA ILE A 14 1.89 -11.42 -4.49
C ILE A 14 2.59 -10.58 -3.41
N ILE A 15 3.00 -11.22 -2.31
CA ILE A 15 3.66 -10.52 -1.19
C ILE A 15 4.97 -9.88 -1.65
N LEU A 16 5.81 -10.63 -2.38
CA LEU A 16 7.11 -10.14 -2.86
C LEU A 16 6.96 -9.03 -3.92
N ALA A 17 6.00 -9.15 -4.84
CA ALA A 17 5.69 -8.11 -5.81
C ALA A 17 5.23 -6.81 -5.10
N GLY A 18 4.36 -6.94 -4.09
CA GLY A 18 3.92 -5.81 -3.27
C GLY A 18 5.06 -5.19 -2.47
N LEU A 19 5.95 -6.01 -1.90
CA LEU A 19 7.11 -5.53 -1.14
C LEU A 19 8.08 -4.74 -2.02
N GLY A 20 8.34 -5.22 -3.25
CA GLY A 20 9.18 -4.53 -4.22
C GLY A 20 8.58 -3.19 -4.67
N MET A 21 7.25 -3.09 -4.75
CA MET A 21 6.57 -1.83 -5.04
C MET A 21 6.62 -0.85 -3.85
N ALA A 22 6.54 -1.36 -2.61
CA ALA A 22 6.52 -0.54 -1.41
C ALA A 22 7.92 -0.01 -1.02
N VAL A 23 8.99 -0.79 -1.27
CA VAL A 23 10.37 -0.42 -0.94
C VAL A 23 11.02 0.29 -2.13
N GLY A 24 11.00 1.62 -2.13
CA GLY A 24 11.62 2.44 -3.17
C GLY A 24 12.84 3.23 -2.71
N THR A 25 13.62 3.77 -3.67
CA THR A 25 14.82 4.60 -3.44
C THR A 25 14.52 5.80 -2.53
N GLY A 26 13.32 6.38 -2.65
CA GLY A 26 12.88 7.47 -1.79
C GLY A 26 12.84 7.09 -0.30
N ASN A 27 12.39 5.88 0.03
CA ASN A 27 12.31 5.44 1.42
C ASN A 27 13.70 5.19 2.03
N MET A 28 14.68 4.85 1.21
CA MET A 28 16.05 4.59 1.66
C MET A 28 16.87 5.88 1.86
N TRP A 29 16.59 6.96 1.13
CA TRP A 29 17.44 8.17 1.13
C TRP A 29 16.76 9.38 1.80
N ARG A 30 15.45 9.53 1.62
CA ARG A 30 14.69 10.65 2.22
C ARG A 30 14.43 10.40 3.70
N PHE A 31 14.16 9.15 4.09
CA PHE A 31 13.87 8.80 5.48
C PHE A 31 15.04 9.12 6.42
N PRO A 32 16.30 8.68 6.17
CA PRO A 32 17.41 8.98 7.08
C PRO A 32 17.68 10.49 7.20
N ARG A 33 17.52 11.23 6.08
CA ARG A 33 17.70 12.68 6.08
C ARG A 33 16.68 13.39 6.97
N ILE A 34 15.40 13.01 6.87
CA ILE A 34 14.33 13.60 7.68
C ILE A 34 14.54 13.22 9.15
N VAL A 35 14.81 11.94 9.45
CA VAL A 35 15.08 11.48 10.82
C VAL A 35 16.25 12.25 11.44
N ALA A 36 17.35 12.47 10.69
CA ALA A 36 18.49 13.24 11.16
C ALA A 36 18.17 14.72 11.42
N GLN A 37 17.26 15.33 10.67
CA GLN A 37 16.89 16.75 10.82
C GLN A 37 15.92 17.01 11.99
N TYR A 38 14.99 16.08 12.27
CA TYR A 38 13.91 16.28 13.25
C TYR A 38 14.20 15.64 14.63
N GLY A 39 15.46 15.45 15.00
CA GLY A 39 15.83 14.98 16.34
C GLY A 39 15.78 13.46 16.53
N SER A 40 15.95 12.71 15.42
CA SER A 40 16.25 11.28 15.29
C SER A 40 15.45 10.30 16.18
N GLY A 41 15.64 10.31 17.49
CA GLY A 41 14.96 9.42 18.44
C GLY A 41 13.47 9.71 18.63
N ALA A 42 13.11 10.95 18.97
CA ALA A 42 11.71 11.31 19.23
C ALA A 42 10.85 11.24 17.95
N PHE A 43 11.43 11.65 16.81
CA PHE A 43 10.77 11.58 15.51
C PHE A 43 10.47 10.14 15.09
N MET A 44 11.38 9.19 15.36
CA MET A 44 11.19 7.80 14.97
C MET A 44 10.03 7.13 15.73
N LEU A 45 9.83 7.46 17.02
CA LEU A 45 8.70 6.97 17.81
C LEU A 45 7.36 7.49 17.25
N VAL A 46 7.29 8.80 16.98
CA VAL A 46 6.09 9.40 16.37
C VAL A 46 5.84 8.82 14.98
N TRP A 47 6.89 8.65 14.17
CA TRP A 47 6.77 8.06 12.83
C TRP A 47 6.21 6.64 12.86
N ILE A 48 6.69 5.77 13.76
CA ILE A 48 6.15 4.42 13.93
C ILE A 48 4.69 4.49 14.38
N PHE A 49 4.34 5.36 15.33
CA PHE A 49 2.97 5.51 15.79
C PHE A 49 2.01 5.89 14.64
N PHE A 50 2.38 6.89 13.83
CA PHE A 50 1.59 7.27 12.66
C PHE A 50 1.55 6.18 11.58
N LEU A 51 2.62 5.40 11.41
CA LEU A 51 2.63 4.26 10.49
C LEU A 51 1.57 3.21 10.88
N PHE A 52 1.46 2.90 12.17
CA PHE A 52 0.45 1.97 12.67
C PHE A 52 -0.97 2.55 12.62
N LEU A 53 -1.13 3.83 12.93
CA LEU A 53 -2.44 4.46 13.00
C LEU A 53 -3.04 4.78 11.62
N TRP A 54 -2.21 5.13 10.64
CA TRP A 54 -2.66 5.55 9.31
C TRP A 54 -2.15 4.64 8.20
N GLY A 55 -0.86 4.31 8.19
CA GLY A 55 -0.27 3.52 7.10
C GLY A 55 -0.89 2.14 6.94
N ILE A 56 -0.98 1.38 8.03
CA ILE A 56 -1.53 0.02 8.00
C ILE A 56 -3.04 0.03 7.65
N PRO A 57 -3.91 0.82 8.31
CA PRO A 57 -5.33 0.84 7.98
C PRO A 57 -5.60 1.26 6.53
N LEU A 58 -4.86 2.24 6.00
CA LEU A 58 -5.02 2.68 4.62
C LEU A 58 -4.70 1.56 3.62
N LEU A 59 -3.60 0.84 3.85
CA LEU A 59 -3.22 -0.32 3.03
C LEU A 59 -4.27 -1.43 3.09
N VAL A 60 -4.83 -1.70 4.28
CA VAL A 60 -5.88 -2.71 4.45
C VAL A 60 -7.15 -2.32 3.69
N ILE A 61 -7.55 -1.04 3.74
CA ILE A 61 -8.70 -0.52 2.99
C ILE A 61 -8.48 -0.68 1.48
N GLU A 62 -7.30 -0.28 0.98
CA GLU A 62 -6.98 -0.36 -0.44
C GLU A 62 -6.97 -1.82 -0.94
N MET A 63 -6.37 -2.73 -0.17
CA MET A 63 -6.41 -4.17 -0.48
C MET A 63 -7.82 -4.76 -0.43
N SER A 64 -8.66 -4.30 0.52
CA SER A 64 -10.05 -4.76 0.64
C SER A 64 -10.89 -4.33 -0.57
N ILE A 65 -10.76 -3.07 -0.99
CA ILE A 65 -11.43 -2.53 -2.20
C ILE A 65 -10.98 -3.28 -3.45
N GLY A 66 -9.66 -3.52 -3.59
CA GLY A 66 -9.11 -4.29 -4.70
C GLY A 66 -9.63 -5.73 -4.75
N LYS A 67 -9.81 -6.37 -3.58
CA LYS A 67 -10.39 -7.72 -3.47
C LYS A 67 -11.89 -7.76 -3.76
N LYS A 68 -12.68 -6.78 -3.29
CA LYS A 68 -14.13 -6.71 -3.54
C LYS A 68 -14.42 -6.47 -5.02
N THR A 69 -13.73 -5.51 -5.62
CA THR A 69 -14.03 -5.04 -6.96
C THR A 69 -13.34 -5.89 -8.05
N ARG A 70 -12.12 -6.39 -7.78
CA ARG A 70 -11.25 -7.07 -8.78
C ARG A 70 -11.10 -6.28 -10.09
N LYS A 71 -11.25 -4.95 -10.08
CA LYS A 71 -11.06 -4.04 -11.22
C LYS A 71 -9.86 -3.12 -10.96
N GLY A 72 -9.34 -2.51 -12.03
CA GLY A 72 -8.32 -1.46 -11.91
C GLY A 72 -8.86 -0.20 -11.22
N VAL A 73 -7.97 0.75 -10.92
CA VAL A 73 -8.26 1.95 -10.10
C VAL A 73 -9.52 2.69 -10.54
N ILE A 74 -9.66 2.99 -11.83
CA ILE A 74 -10.83 3.71 -12.36
C ILE A 74 -12.11 2.88 -12.16
N GLY A 75 -12.05 1.57 -12.45
CA GLY A 75 -13.19 0.67 -12.32
C GLY A 75 -13.63 0.45 -10.88
N SER A 76 -12.71 0.46 -9.91
CA SER A 76 -13.05 0.35 -8.49
C SER A 76 -13.66 1.62 -7.93
N PHE A 77 -13.18 2.80 -8.34
CA PHE A 77 -13.80 4.06 -7.94
C PHE A 77 -15.21 4.23 -8.51
N VAL A 78 -15.41 3.87 -9.80
CA VAL A 78 -16.75 3.95 -10.42
C VAL A 78 -17.74 3.01 -9.72
N GLU A 79 -17.34 1.78 -9.39
CA GLU A 79 -18.21 0.84 -8.70
C GLU A 79 -18.53 1.27 -7.26
N LEU A 80 -17.53 1.76 -6.52
CA LEU A 80 -17.75 2.32 -5.18
C LEU A 80 -18.66 3.55 -5.18
N MET A 81 -18.55 4.42 -6.19
CA MET A 81 -19.42 5.60 -6.31
C MET A 81 -20.81 5.28 -6.86
N SER A 82 -20.93 4.19 -7.63
CA SER A 82 -22.20 3.70 -8.16
C SER A 82 -22.99 2.87 -7.14
N GLU A 83 -22.39 2.48 -6.02
CA GLU A 83 -23.06 1.82 -4.88
C GLU A 83 -23.85 2.84 -4.01
N LYS A 84 -24.56 3.75 -4.68
CA LYS A 84 -25.54 4.71 -4.12
C LYS A 84 -26.87 4.52 -4.82
#